data_AF-A0A558D0H3-F1
#
_entry.id   AF-A0A558D0H3-F1
#
_cell.length_a   1.000
_cell.length_b   1.000
_cell.length_c   1.000
_cell.angle_alpha   90.00
_cell.angle_beta   90.00
_cell.angle_gamma   90.00
#
_symmetry.space_group_name_H-M   'P 1'
#
loop_
_entity.id
_entity.type
_entity.pdbx_description
1 polymer ?
#
loop_
_entity_poly.entity_id
_entity_poly.type
_entity_poly.pdbx_seq_one_letter_code
_entity_poly.pdbx_strand_id
1 'polypeptide(L)'
;MKERISEFPVRPSVTRYEEGPVPESTGRGKSGRWFSRLIVTGFLAYWLYSSGILQRAPEWLAEGYDRLTAVWQPVALPPPRSSQPPASSRQISERRAPIRAELPRAESASVQQIKPLLLESTAGVESVSVSISRGFRPVGFKIGASSKPVPFTGRPGSLHRRLPRFFGPSQKYGSIDLANGRRHAFVLDTDPKGYQLYVDLNRNGDLTDDGPPLPNRGKVRFANRLKLPLDSVSGIAQLKGDMELWIYSNDQSWRQDSLLFYNRTQLAGELSVKGKRYNAYLADNLVIDGDYRNDGISIDINGDGKIDRRSERLSPGDQITLNGERLSFTIIR
;
A
#
# COMPACT_ATOMS: atom_id res chain seq x y z
N MET A 1 -23.93 -30.21 42.80
CA MET A 1 -23.60 -29.78 41.43
C MET A 1 -24.28 -28.44 41.18
N LYS A 2 -23.51 -27.35 41.06
CA LYS A 2 -24.02 -26.03 40.66
C LYS A 2 -23.55 -25.79 39.24
N GLU A 3 -24.48 -25.78 38.29
CA GLU A 3 -24.22 -25.41 36.90
C GLU A 3 -23.77 -23.95 36.85
N ARG A 4 -22.54 -23.73 36.38
CA ARG A 4 -22.09 -22.39 35.96
C ARG A 4 -22.52 -22.22 34.51
N ILE A 5 -23.62 -21.50 34.32
CA ILE A 5 -24.03 -21.01 33.00
C ILE A 5 -22.99 -19.95 32.60
N SER A 6 -22.19 -20.28 31.60
CA SER A 6 -21.19 -19.40 31.01
C SER A 6 -21.90 -18.48 30.01
N GLU A 7 -22.36 -17.32 30.48
CA GLU A 7 -22.86 -16.25 29.62
C GLU A 7 -21.66 -15.60 28.90
N PHE A 8 -21.32 -16.11 27.72
CA PHE A 8 -20.46 -15.36 26.80
C PHE A 8 -21.27 -14.22 26.19
N PRO A 9 -20.77 -12.98 26.19
CA PRO A 9 -21.44 -11.88 25.53
C PRO A 9 -21.56 -12.18 24.04
N VAL A 10 -22.78 -12.04 23.51
CA VAL A 10 -23.10 -12.19 22.09
C VAL A 10 -22.20 -11.27 21.28
N ARG A 11 -21.45 -11.83 20.32
CA ARG A 11 -20.57 -11.04 19.45
C ARG A 11 -21.44 -10.07 18.62
N PRO A 12 -21.04 -8.79 18.50
CA PRO A 12 -21.75 -7.85 17.63
C PRO A 12 -21.70 -8.37 16.19
N SER A 13 -22.87 -8.46 15.54
CA SER A 13 -22.98 -8.84 14.14
C SER A 13 -22.78 -7.61 13.27
N VAL A 14 -21.87 -7.71 12.31
CA VAL A 14 -21.75 -6.75 11.21
C VAL A 14 -22.66 -7.27 10.10
N THR A 15 -23.83 -6.66 9.95
CA THR A 15 -24.66 -6.84 8.76
C THR A 15 -24.06 -5.99 7.64
N ARG A 16 -23.11 -6.57 6.92
CA ARG A 16 -22.77 -6.08 5.58
C ARG A 16 -24.03 -6.30 4.74
N TYR A 17 -24.55 -5.25 4.11
CA TYR A 17 -25.58 -5.44 3.11
C TYR A 17 -24.99 -6.35 2.03
N GLU A 18 -25.40 -7.62 2.03
CA GLU A 18 -25.48 -8.35 0.78
C GLU A 18 -26.46 -7.52 -0.06
N GLU A 19 -25.97 -7.01 -1.19
CA GLU A 19 -26.83 -6.38 -2.19
C GLU A 19 -28.04 -7.31 -2.37
N GLY A 20 -29.23 -6.83 -2.00
CA GLY A 20 -30.45 -7.62 -2.13
C GLY A 20 -30.61 -8.13 -3.56
N PRO A 21 -31.38 -9.21 -3.78
CA PRO A 21 -31.60 -9.74 -5.12
C PRO A 21 -32.07 -8.60 -6.01
N VAL A 22 -31.17 -8.20 -6.91
CA VAL A 22 -31.45 -7.20 -7.94
C VAL A 22 -32.67 -7.71 -8.71
N PRO A 23 -33.74 -6.90 -8.88
CA PRO A 23 -34.87 -7.32 -9.69
C PRO A 23 -34.33 -7.78 -11.04
N GLU A 24 -34.75 -8.98 -11.42
CA GLU A 24 -34.29 -9.70 -12.61
C GLU A 24 -34.44 -8.80 -13.84
N SER A 25 -33.38 -8.07 -14.16
CA SER A 25 -33.30 -7.28 -15.38
C SER A 25 -33.02 -8.27 -16.49
N THR A 26 -34.03 -8.54 -17.30
CA THR A 26 -33.87 -9.10 -18.62
C THR A 26 -32.94 -8.20 -19.43
N GLY A 27 -31.65 -8.55 -19.49
CA GLY A 27 -30.74 -7.96 -20.46
C GLY A 27 -29.31 -7.69 -19.99
N ARG A 28 -28.38 -8.36 -20.68
CA ARG A 28 -26.95 -8.04 -20.82
C ARG A 28 -26.07 -8.31 -19.60
N GLY A 29 -25.75 -9.60 -19.45
CA GLY A 29 -24.64 -10.10 -18.64
C GLY A 29 -23.28 -9.54 -19.08
N LYS A 30 -22.55 -8.98 -18.11
CA LYS A 30 -21.15 -8.55 -18.21
C LYS A 30 -20.17 -9.67 -17.79
N SER A 31 -20.40 -10.91 -18.25
CA SER A 31 -19.39 -11.99 -18.19
C SER A 31 -18.65 -12.20 -19.52
N GLY A 32 -18.96 -11.39 -20.54
CA GLY A 32 -18.56 -11.65 -21.93
C GLY A 32 -17.19 -11.15 -22.38
N ARG A 33 -16.30 -10.61 -21.53
CA ARG A 33 -15.01 -10.07 -22.01
C ARG A 33 -13.84 -11.05 -22.02
N TRP A 34 -13.90 -12.12 -21.23
CA TRP A 34 -12.86 -13.15 -21.22
C TRP A 34 -13.22 -14.34 -22.13
N PHE A 35 -14.49 -14.76 -22.13
CA PHE A 35 -14.98 -15.81 -23.04
C PHE A 35 -15.02 -15.37 -24.52
N SER A 36 -15.30 -14.10 -24.83
CA SER A 36 -15.26 -13.61 -26.21
C SER A 36 -13.85 -13.62 -26.80
N ARG A 37 -12.80 -13.43 -25.99
CA ARG A 37 -11.42 -13.53 -26.48
C ARG A 37 -11.05 -14.97 -26.84
N LEU A 38 -11.47 -15.95 -26.04
CA LEU A 38 -11.24 -17.38 -26.32
C LEU A 38 -12.01 -17.88 -27.54
N ILE A 39 -13.26 -17.44 -27.72
CA ILE A 39 -14.08 -17.80 -28.89
C ILE A 39 -13.52 -17.15 -30.15
N VAL A 40 -13.09 -15.88 -30.09
CA VAL A 40 -12.48 -15.21 -31.25
C VAL A 40 -11.14 -15.83 -31.62
N THR A 41 -10.27 -16.18 -30.67
CA THR A 41 -9.02 -16.89 -30.99
C THR A 41 -9.26 -18.30 -31.51
N GLY A 42 -10.24 -19.02 -30.95
CA GLY A 42 -10.62 -20.36 -31.42
C GLY A 42 -11.20 -20.32 -32.84
N PHE A 43 -12.05 -19.34 -33.13
CA PHE A 43 -12.64 -19.16 -34.47
C PHE A 43 -11.60 -18.70 -35.48
N LEU A 44 -10.64 -17.84 -35.10
CA LEU A 44 -9.55 -17.42 -35.99
C LEU A 44 -8.62 -18.60 -36.32
N ALA A 45 -8.27 -19.42 -35.31
CA ALA A 45 -7.45 -20.61 -35.51
C ALA A 45 -8.17 -21.67 -36.36
N TYR A 46 -9.46 -21.90 -36.08
CA TYR A 46 -10.30 -22.80 -36.88
C TYR A 46 -10.48 -22.29 -38.31
N TRP A 47 -10.72 -21.00 -38.51
CA TRP A 47 -10.86 -20.38 -39.84
C TRP A 47 -9.54 -20.42 -40.62
N LEU A 48 -8.39 -20.19 -39.98
CA LEU A 48 -7.06 -20.34 -40.60
C LEU A 48 -6.74 -21.79 -40.96
N TYR A 49 -7.21 -22.75 -40.17
CA TYR A 49 -7.07 -24.18 -40.44
C TYR A 49 -8.00 -24.65 -41.57
N SER A 50 -9.27 -24.24 -41.54
CA SER A 50 -10.29 -24.66 -42.52
C SER A 50 -10.16 -23.95 -43.87
N SER A 51 -9.54 -22.77 -43.93
CA SER A 51 -9.27 -22.03 -45.18
C SER A 51 -8.07 -22.57 -45.98
N GLY A 52 -7.39 -23.62 -45.49
CA GLY A 52 -6.21 -24.19 -46.16
C GLY A 52 -4.96 -23.31 -46.11
N ILE A 53 -5.01 -22.16 -45.41
CA ILE A 53 -3.88 -21.25 -45.24
C ILE A 53 -2.76 -21.92 -44.44
N LEU A 54 -3.10 -22.76 -43.46
CA LEU A 54 -2.11 -23.59 -42.73
C LEU A 54 -1.55 -24.75 -43.57
N GLN A 55 -2.26 -25.22 -44.60
CA GLN A 55 -1.74 -26.24 -45.52
C GLN A 55 -0.79 -25.66 -46.58
N ARG A 56 -0.83 -24.33 -46.78
CA ARG A 56 0.13 -23.56 -47.58
C ARG A 56 1.01 -22.68 -46.70
N ALA A 57 1.24 -23.07 -45.45
CA ALA A 57 2.22 -22.38 -44.62
C ALA A 57 3.58 -22.51 -45.32
N PRO A 58 4.16 -21.40 -45.80
CA PRO A 58 5.41 -21.44 -46.55
C PRO A 58 6.54 -21.95 -45.64
N GLU A 59 7.42 -22.79 -46.18
CA GLU A 59 8.48 -23.53 -45.45
C GLU A 59 9.33 -22.65 -44.53
N TRP A 60 9.44 -21.34 -44.80
CA TRP A 60 10.14 -20.38 -43.95
C TRP A 60 9.54 -20.22 -42.54
N LEU A 61 8.26 -20.53 -42.32
CA LEU A 61 7.65 -20.51 -40.98
C LEU A 61 8.10 -21.70 -40.13
N ALA A 62 8.35 -22.86 -40.73
CA ALA A 62 8.91 -24.01 -40.03
C ALA A 62 10.39 -23.75 -39.67
N GLU A 63 11.18 -23.20 -40.60
CA GLU A 63 12.56 -22.77 -40.32
C GLU A 63 12.63 -21.68 -39.23
N GLY A 64 11.65 -20.76 -39.20
CA GLY A 64 11.56 -19.73 -38.17
C GLY A 64 11.28 -20.30 -36.78
N TYR A 65 10.44 -21.33 -36.70
CA TYR A 65 10.12 -22.02 -35.44
C TYR A 65 11.32 -22.81 -34.91
N ASP A 66 12.03 -23.54 -35.78
CA ASP A 66 13.22 -24.31 -35.39
C ASP A 66 14.38 -23.40 -34.96
N ARG A 67 14.55 -22.24 -35.59
CA ARG A 67 15.52 -21.23 -35.14
C ARG A 67 15.18 -20.65 -33.77
N LEU A 68 13.89 -20.46 -33.47
CA LEU A 68 13.46 -19.94 -32.18
C LEU A 68 13.63 -20.96 -31.04
N THR A 69 13.42 -22.24 -31.31
CA THR A 69 13.59 -23.30 -30.30
C THR A 69 15.05 -23.68 -30.08
N ALA A 70 15.93 -23.55 -31.10
CA ALA A 70 17.37 -23.76 -30.96
C ALA A 70 18.04 -22.78 -29.98
N VAL A 71 17.53 -21.55 -29.86
CA VAL A 71 18.02 -20.54 -28.90
C VAL A 71 17.63 -20.89 -27.45
N TRP A 72 16.64 -21.76 -27.26
CA TRP A 72 16.10 -22.14 -25.95
C TRP A 72 16.60 -23.48 -25.43
N GLN A 73 17.66 -24.06 -26.02
CA GLN A 73 18.32 -25.18 -25.39
C GLN A 73 19.06 -24.72 -24.12
N PRO A 74 18.77 -25.31 -22.95
CA PRO A 74 19.45 -24.95 -21.72
C PRO A 74 20.94 -25.30 -21.86
N VAL A 75 21.79 -24.27 -21.84
CA VAL A 75 23.25 -24.44 -21.76
C VAL A 75 23.54 -25.21 -20.47
N ALA A 76 24.03 -26.44 -20.61
CA ALA A 76 24.47 -27.25 -19.48
C ALA A 76 25.62 -26.53 -18.78
N LEU A 77 25.34 -25.94 -17.61
CA LEU A 77 26.35 -25.32 -16.79
C LEU A 77 27.32 -26.39 -16.28
N PRO A 78 28.65 -26.18 -16.37
CA PRO A 78 29.60 -27.10 -15.79
C PRO A 78 29.41 -27.19 -14.27
N PRO A 79 29.64 -28.35 -13.65
CA PRO A 79 29.49 -28.52 -12.22
C PRO A 79 30.41 -27.57 -11.46
N PRO A 80 29.96 -27.01 -10.32
CA PRO A 80 30.78 -26.10 -9.53
C PRO A 80 32.05 -26.80 -9.02
N ARG A 81 33.21 -26.20 -9.30
CA ARG A 81 34.49 -26.63 -8.72
C ARG A 81 34.42 -26.42 -7.20
N SER A 82 34.42 -27.52 -6.45
CA SER A 82 34.58 -27.52 -5.00
C SER A 82 35.98 -27.02 -4.64
N SER A 83 36.08 -25.78 -4.20
CA SER A 83 37.27 -25.29 -3.49
C SER A 83 36.97 -25.36 -2.00
N GLN A 84 37.46 -26.43 -1.36
CA GLN A 84 37.58 -26.45 0.10
C GLN A 84 38.61 -25.39 0.50
N PRO A 85 38.27 -24.46 1.41
CA PRO A 85 39.27 -23.60 2.01
C PRO A 85 40.04 -24.37 3.10
N PRO A 86 41.35 -24.12 3.26
CA PRO A 86 42.14 -24.73 4.32
C PRO A 86 41.68 -24.22 5.69
N ALA A 87 41.62 -25.14 6.64
CA ALA A 87 41.38 -24.86 8.05
C ALA A 87 42.48 -23.93 8.58
N SER A 88 42.12 -22.68 8.85
CA SER A 88 42.98 -21.71 9.53
C SER A 88 42.55 -21.59 10.98
N SER A 89 43.34 -22.20 11.85
CA SER A 89 43.36 -22.04 13.29
C SER A 89 43.67 -20.58 13.63
N ARG A 90 42.69 -19.82 14.14
CA ARG A 90 42.94 -18.46 14.63
C ARG A 90 42.55 -18.34 16.10
N GLN A 91 43.57 -18.01 16.88
CA GLN A 91 43.59 -17.81 18.32
C GLN A 91 42.46 -16.89 18.80
N ILE A 92 41.78 -17.35 19.84
CA ILE A 92 40.84 -16.59 20.66
C ILE A 92 41.68 -15.61 21.50
N SER A 93 41.69 -14.33 21.12
CA SER A 93 42.12 -13.25 22.02
C SER A 93 40.94 -12.82 22.88
N GLU A 94 41.16 -12.83 24.19
CA GLU A 94 40.25 -12.35 25.22
C GLU A 94 39.80 -10.92 24.94
N ARG A 95 38.52 -10.78 24.56
CA ARG A 95 37.88 -9.50 24.30
C ARG A 95 37.39 -8.94 25.64
N ARG A 96 38.15 -7.97 26.19
CA ARG A 96 37.69 -7.13 27.31
C ARG A 96 36.32 -6.52 26.99
N ALA A 97 35.39 -6.67 27.92
CA ALA A 97 34.04 -6.12 27.82
C ALA A 97 34.09 -4.59 27.69
N PRO A 98 33.40 -3.98 26.70
CA PRO A 98 33.27 -2.54 26.65
C PRO A 98 32.36 -2.05 27.79
N ILE A 99 32.86 -1.07 28.53
CA ILE A 99 32.12 -0.29 29.53
C ILE A 99 30.86 0.25 28.84
N ARG A 100 29.70 -0.19 29.34
CA ARG A 100 28.38 0.20 28.85
C ARG A 100 28.15 1.67 29.23
N ALA A 101 28.49 2.58 28.34
CA ALA A 101 28.08 3.98 28.46
C ALA A 101 26.55 4.02 28.46
N GLU A 102 25.96 4.43 29.58
CA GLU A 102 24.53 4.72 29.67
C GLU A 102 24.21 5.86 28.71
N LEU A 103 23.61 5.50 27.57
CA LEU A 103 23.09 6.49 26.64
C LEU A 103 22.02 7.31 27.38
N PRO A 104 22.07 8.66 27.31
CA PRO A 104 21.07 9.50 27.92
C PRO A 104 19.69 9.07 27.43
N ARG A 105 18.84 8.71 28.40
CA ARG A 105 17.46 8.30 28.18
C ARG A 105 16.74 9.47 27.51
N ALA A 106 16.53 9.36 26.19
CA ALA A 106 15.81 10.36 25.43
C ALA A 106 14.48 10.64 26.14
N GLU A 107 14.26 11.89 26.54
CA GLU A 107 13.01 12.35 27.11
C GLU A 107 11.88 11.97 26.15
N SER A 108 11.04 11.04 26.59
CA SER A 108 9.84 10.65 25.85
C SER A 108 8.96 11.89 25.73
N ALA A 109 8.89 12.44 24.51
CA ALA A 109 8.00 13.55 24.20
C ALA A 109 6.62 13.27 24.78
N SER A 110 6.14 14.18 25.64
CA SER A 110 4.86 14.04 26.34
C SER A 110 3.74 13.80 25.34
N VAL A 111 3.15 12.61 25.38
CA VAL A 111 2.00 12.27 24.54
C VAL A 111 0.83 13.14 25.00
N GLN A 112 0.47 14.15 24.22
CA GLN A 112 -0.70 14.98 24.49
C GLN A 112 -1.94 14.08 24.56
N GLN A 113 -2.64 14.08 25.71
CA GLN A 113 -3.87 13.31 25.90
C GLN A 113 -4.96 13.81 24.93
N ILE A 114 -5.53 12.90 24.16
CA ILE A 114 -6.55 13.20 23.15
C ILE A 114 -7.88 13.39 23.87
N LYS A 115 -8.51 14.57 23.71
CA LYS A 115 -9.89 14.78 24.15
C LYS A 115 -10.82 13.98 23.22
N PRO A 116 -11.66 13.07 23.73
CA PRO A 116 -12.56 12.27 22.91
C PRO A 116 -13.49 13.13 22.06
N LEU A 117 -13.77 12.67 20.83
CA LEU A 117 -14.84 13.26 20.04
C LEU A 117 -16.16 12.71 20.58
N LEU A 118 -16.88 13.54 21.32
CA LEU A 118 -18.23 13.21 21.75
C LEU A 118 -19.11 13.18 20.50
N LEU A 119 -19.59 11.99 20.15
CA LEU A 119 -20.59 11.81 19.12
C LEU A 119 -21.93 11.73 19.82
N GLU A 120 -22.68 12.83 19.78
CA GLU A 120 -24.08 12.78 20.17
C GLU A 120 -24.85 12.20 18.98
N SER A 121 -25.25 10.94 19.09
CA SER A 121 -26.27 10.40 18.17
C SER A 121 -27.55 11.16 18.44
N THR A 122 -27.97 11.99 17.50
CA THR A 122 -29.30 12.58 17.53
C THR A 122 -30.29 11.45 17.28
N ALA A 123 -31.15 11.17 18.26
CA ALA A 123 -32.11 10.08 18.20
C ALA A 123 -32.87 10.09 16.86
N GLY A 124 -32.75 8.99 16.10
CA GLY A 124 -33.38 8.82 14.79
C GLY A 124 -32.47 8.99 13.57
N VAL A 125 -31.19 9.37 13.75
CA VAL A 125 -30.24 9.49 12.63
C VAL A 125 -29.35 8.24 12.55
N GLU A 126 -29.58 7.39 11.56
CA GLU A 126 -28.77 6.19 11.26
C GLU A 126 -27.34 6.50 10.78
N SER A 127 -26.98 7.78 10.60
CA SER A 127 -25.70 8.23 10.05
C SER A 127 -24.99 9.22 10.96
N VAL A 128 -23.79 8.85 11.39
CA VAL A 128 -22.93 9.63 12.27
C VAL A 128 -21.87 10.33 11.45
N SER A 129 -21.85 11.66 11.51
CA SER A 129 -20.81 12.47 10.87
C SER A 129 -19.57 12.54 11.77
N VAL A 130 -18.43 12.06 11.27
CA VAL A 130 -17.16 12.02 12.00
C VAL A 130 -16.21 13.04 11.41
N SER A 131 -15.93 14.13 12.14
CA SER A 131 -15.02 15.19 11.68
C SER A 131 -13.56 14.84 12.00
N ILE A 132 -12.76 14.68 10.94
CA ILE A 132 -11.33 14.39 11.05
C ILE A 132 -10.59 15.54 11.75
N SER A 133 -10.90 16.80 11.41
CA SER A 133 -10.19 17.97 11.94
C SER A 133 -10.29 18.14 13.46
N ARG A 134 -11.34 17.62 14.09
CA ARG A 134 -11.60 17.82 15.53
C ARG A 134 -11.23 16.62 16.38
N GLY A 135 -11.49 15.40 15.89
CA GLY A 135 -11.43 14.18 16.70
C GLY A 135 -10.21 13.29 16.49
N PHE A 136 -9.37 13.60 15.51
CA PHE A 136 -8.32 12.69 15.07
C PHE A 136 -6.92 13.29 15.14
N ARG A 137 -5.93 12.44 15.38
CA ARG A 137 -4.50 12.79 15.45
C ARG A 137 -3.66 11.75 14.72
N PRO A 138 -2.53 12.13 14.11
CA PRO A 138 -1.64 11.16 13.49
C PRO A 138 -1.03 10.23 14.55
N VAL A 139 -1.03 8.95 14.21
CA VAL A 139 -0.40 7.86 14.95
C VAL A 139 0.36 6.97 13.98
N GLY A 140 1.22 6.09 14.52
CA GLY A 140 1.81 5.00 13.74
C GLY A 140 0.82 3.88 13.45
N PHE A 141 1.34 2.68 13.17
CA PHE A 141 0.52 1.54 12.80
C PHE A 141 -0.38 1.01 13.92
N LYS A 142 -1.67 0.93 13.63
CA LYS A 142 -2.70 0.23 14.41
C LYS A 142 -3.45 -0.78 13.54
N ILE A 143 -3.68 -0.43 12.29
CA ILE A 143 -4.22 -1.29 11.24
C ILE A 143 -3.08 -1.71 10.31
N GLY A 144 -3.06 -2.96 9.84
CA GLY A 144 -2.04 -3.39 8.88
C GLY A 144 -2.17 -2.64 7.54
N ALA A 145 -1.05 -2.19 6.98
CA ALA A 145 -1.00 -1.41 5.75
C ALA A 145 -1.21 -2.25 4.48
N SER A 146 -1.65 -1.60 3.41
CA SER A 146 -1.67 -2.15 2.05
C SER A 146 -0.65 -1.42 1.18
N SER A 147 0.15 -2.15 0.40
CA SER A 147 1.07 -1.53 -0.57
C SER A 147 0.40 -1.26 -1.90
N LYS A 148 0.80 -0.17 -2.57
CA LYS A 148 0.39 0.19 -3.92
C LYS A 148 1.59 0.26 -4.86
N PRO A 149 1.48 -0.32 -6.07
CA PRO A 149 2.51 -0.16 -7.10
C PRO A 149 2.34 1.18 -7.82
N VAL A 150 3.48 1.80 -8.10
CA VAL A 150 3.63 2.92 -9.03
C VAL A 150 4.52 2.45 -10.16
N PRO A 151 4.05 2.50 -11.42
CA PRO A 151 4.85 2.08 -12.55
C PRO A 151 6.04 3.01 -12.76
N PHE A 152 7.16 2.42 -13.17
CA PHE A 152 8.31 3.12 -13.70
C PHE A 152 8.18 3.30 -15.21
N THR A 153 8.81 4.35 -15.71
CA THR A 153 9.15 4.51 -17.12
C THR A 153 10.66 4.62 -17.27
N GLY A 154 11.18 4.20 -18.42
CA GLY A 154 12.61 4.35 -18.76
C GLY A 154 12.99 5.73 -19.30
N ARG A 155 12.03 6.66 -19.37
CA ARG A 155 12.22 8.00 -19.94
C ARG A 155 11.48 9.04 -19.09
N PRO A 156 12.02 10.27 -18.98
CA PRO A 156 11.32 11.35 -18.31
C PRO A 156 10.03 11.69 -19.05
N GLY A 157 8.95 11.85 -18.29
CA GLY A 157 7.68 12.39 -18.77
C GLY A 157 7.62 13.92 -18.67
N SER A 158 6.50 14.51 -19.11
CA SER A 158 6.26 15.97 -19.10
C SER A 158 6.32 16.63 -17.71
N LEU A 159 6.23 15.84 -16.64
CA LEU A 159 6.38 16.31 -15.26
C LEU A 159 7.83 16.59 -14.86
N HIS A 160 8.81 16.14 -15.65
CA HIS A 160 10.23 16.27 -15.35
C HIS A 160 10.83 17.40 -16.20
N ARG A 161 10.64 18.64 -15.77
CA ARG A 161 11.13 19.83 -16.49
C ARG A 161 12.64 20.00 -16.36
N ARG A 162 13.18 19.69 -15.18
CA ARG A 162 14.62 19.75 -14.92
C ARG A 162 15.03 18.58 -14.03
N LEU A 163 16.11 17.93 -14.43
CA LEU A 163 16.66 16.74 -13.78
C LEU A 163 18.00 17.08 -13.13
N PRO A 164 18.31 16.50 -11.96
CA PRO A 164 19.63 16.60 -11.37
C PRO A 164 20.65 15.83 -12.20
N ARG A 165 21.94 16.08 -11.92
CA ARG A 165 23.01 15.24 -12.47
C ARG A 165 22.99 13.90 -11.77
N PHE A 166 22.70 12.85 -12.52
CA PHE A 166 22.73 11.47 -12.01
C PHE A 166 24.16 10.90 -11.97
N PHE A 167 24.36 9.95 -11.06
CA PHE A 167 25.61 9.21 -10.94
C PHE A 167 25.46 7.76 -11.41
N GLY A 168 24.23 7.24 -11.42
CA GLY A 168 23.93 5.90 -11.90
C GLY A 168 23.93 5.77 -13.42
N PRO A 169 24.18 4.55 -13.94
CA PRO A 169 24.13 4.25 -15.35
C PRO A 169 22.69 4.22 -15.91
N SER A 170 21.66 4.20 -15.06
CA SER A 170 20.27 4.20 -15.50
C SER A 170 19.33 4.87 -14.49
N GLN A 171 18.21 5.39 -14.99
CA GLN A 171 17.19 6.06 -14.19
C GLN A 171 15.82 5.46 -14.47
N LYS A 172 15.00 5.36 -13.42
CA LYS A 172 13.59 5.01 -13.51
C LYS A 172 12.75 6.19 -13.06
N TYR A 173 11.79 6.57 -13.88
CA TYR A 173 10.96 7.75 -13.67
C TYR A 173 9.54 7.32 -13.26
N GLY A 174 8.83 8.14 -12.51
CA GLY A 174 7.44 7.86 -12.17
C GLY A 174 6.78 9.04 -11.47
N SER A 175 5.57 8.83 -10.96
CA SER A 175 4.87 9.83 -10.17
C SER A 175 3.92 9.21 -9.16
N ILE A 176 3.85 9.78 -7.96
CA ILE A 176 2.89 9.42 -6.92
C ILE A 176 1.76 10.43 -6.94
N ASP A 177 0.52 9.95 -7.03
CA ASP A 177 -0.68 10.77 -6.91
C ASP A 177 -1.14 10.78 -5.46
N LEU A 178 -1.15 11.97 -4.85
CA LEU A 178 -1.63 12.23 -3.50
C LEU A 178 -2.86 13.15 -3.52
N ALA A 179 -3.47 13.32 -2.36
CA ALA A 179 -4.81 13.83 -2.17
C ALA A 179 -4.92 15.26 -2.69
N ASN A 180 -6.13 15.56 -3.14
CA ASN A 180 -6.45 16.75 -3.93
C ASN A 180 -5.74 16.77 -5.31
N GLY A 181 -5.45 15.61 -5.90
CA GLY A 181 -4.87 15.48 -7.24
C GLY A 181 -3.43 15.98 -7.33
N ARG A 182 -2.71 15.97 -6.21
CA ARG A 182 -1.34 16.46 -6.12
C ARG A 182 -0.38 15.37 -6.58
N ARG A 183 0.12 15.52 -7.79
CA ARG A 183 1.09 14.61 -8.39
C ARG A 183 2.51 15.04 -8.04
N HIS A 184 3.30 14.12 -7.49
CA HIS A 184 4.73 14.29 -7.21
C HIS A 184 5.53 13.43 -8.18
N ALA A 185 6.33 14.05 -9.05
CA ALA A 185 7.26 13.33 -9.91
C ALA A 185 8.41 12.76 -9.08
N PHE A 186 9.00 11.65 -9.51
CA PHE A 186 10.21 11.14 -8.89
C PHE A 186 11.14 10.49 -9.91
N VAL A 187 12.41 10.41 -9.54
CA VAL A 187 13.43 9.66 -10.27
C VAL A 187 14.21 8.78 -9.31
N LEU A 188 14.27 7.49 -9.61
CA LEU A 188 15.10 6.52 -8.92
C LEU A 188 16.37 6.30 -9.76
N ASP A 189 17.49 6.83 -9.29
CA ASP A 189 18.81 6.67 -9.88
C ASP A 189 19.47 5.37 -9.40
N THR A 190 20.04 4.61 -10.34
CA THR A 190 20.65 3.29 -10.08
C THR A 190 22.14 3.38 -9.79
N ASP A 191 22.54 4.33 -8.93
CA ASP A 191 23.95 4.57 -8.59
C ASP A 191 24.66 3.27 -8.14
N PRO A 192 25.87 2.97 -8.66
CA PRO A 192 26.67 1.80 -8.26
C PRO A 192 26.91 1.68 -6.74
N LYS A 193 26.90 2.80 -6.00
CA LYS A 193 27.04 2.85 -4.54
C LYS A 193 25.74 2.58 -3.80
N GLY A 194 24.61 2.56 -4.50
CA GLY A 194 23.28 2.29 -3.96
C GLY A 194 22.23 3.23 -4.54
N TYR A 195 21.01 2.73 -4.66
CA TYR A 195 19.88 3.46 -5.24
C TYR A 195 19.58 4.78 -4.50
N GLN A 196 19.26 5.83 -5.27
CA GLN A 196 18.91 7.15 -4.76
C GLN A 196 17.59 7.63 -5.36
N LEU A 197 16.65 8.09 -4.52
CA LEU A 197 15.34 8.57 -4.96
C LEU A 197 15.26 10.10 -4.83
N TYR A 198 15.09 10.77 -5.96
CA TYR A 198 14.75 12.18 -6.05
C TYR A 198 13.23 12.32 -6.15
N VAL A 199 12.63 13.23 -5.40
CA VAL A 199 11.17 13.45 -5.39
C VAL A 199 10.91 14.94 -5.53
N ASP A 200 10.03 15.31 -6.46
CA ASP A 200 9.54 16.67 -6.67
C ASP A 200 8.52 17.00 -5.58
N LEU A 201 9.00 17.51 -4.45
CA LEU A 201 8.20 17.80 -3.26
C LEU A 201 7.37 19.07 -3.43
N ASN A 202 7.91 20.07 -4.12
CA ASN A 202 7.22 21.34 -4.35
C ASN A 202 6.28 21.31 -5.59
N ARG A 203 6.42 20.29 -6.45
CA ARG A 203 5.59 19.98 -7.63
C ARG A 203 5.79 20.97 -8.80
N ASN A 204 6.96 21.56 -8.93
CA ASN A 204 7.27 22.51 -10.01
C ASN A 204 7.92 21.82 -11.24
N GLY A 205 8.25 20.53 -11.14
CA GLY A 205 8.92 19.72 -12.16
C GLY A 205 10.45 19.87 -12.19
N ASP A 206 11.05 20.63 -11.28
CA ASP A 206 12.48 20.82 -11.12
C ASP A 206 13.00 20.01 -9.91
N LEU A 207 13.46 18.80 -10.16
CA LEU A 207 13.99 17.91 -9.11
C LEU A 207 15.32 18.38 -8.49
N THR A 208 15.82 19.57 -8.86
CA THR A 208 17.09 20.12 -8.35
C THR A 208 16.91 21.05 -7.16
N ASP A 209 15.68 21.44 -6.80
CA ASP A 209 15.38 22.39 -5.72
C ASP A 209 14.64 21.77 -4.51
N ASP A 210 14.38 20.46 -4.52
CA ASP A 210 13.70 19.73 -3.42
C ASP A 210 14.64 19.20 -2.32
N GLY A 211 15.94 19.49 -2.42
CA GLY A 211 16.97 19.03 -1.51
C GLY A 211 17.67 17.74 -1.95
N PRO A 212 18.44 17.09 -1.05
CA PRO A 212 19.23 15.92 -1.41
C PRO A 212 18.34 14.69 -1.65
N PRO A 213 18.77 13.74 -2.51
CA PRO A 213 18.03 12.51 -2.75
C PRO A 213 17.94 11.65 -1.49
N LEU A 214 16.86 10.86 -1.41
CA LEU A 214 16.70 9.84 -0.38
C LEU A 214 17.63 8.66 -0.70
N PRO A 215 18.61 8.33 0.16
CA PRO A 215 19.47 7.18 -0.06
C PRO A 215 18.71 5.87 0.21
N ASN A 216 19.17 4.74 -0.33
CA ASN A 216 18.65 3.45 0.11
C ASN A 216 19.01 3.19 1.58
N ARG A 217 18.00 2.94 2.43
CA ARG A 217 18.16 2.53 3.84
C ARG A 217 17.68 1.10 4.10
N GLY A 218 17.25 0.38 3.06
CA GLY A 218 16.78 -0.99 3.14
C GLY A 218 17.84 -2.02 2.76
N LYS A 219 17.51 -3.30 2.97
CA LYS A 219 18.28 -4.45 2.47
C LYS A 219 17.85 -4.90 1.07
N VAL A 220 16.81 -4.28 0.52
CA VAL A 220 16.31 -4.52 -0.85
C VAL A 220 16.96 -3.50 -1.81
N ARG A 221 16.57 -3.52 -3.10
CA ARG A 221 17.10 -2.57 -4.10
C ARG A 221 16.96 -1.13 -3.64
N PHE A 222 15.76 -0.74 -3.22
CA PHE A 222 15.54 0.56 -2.61
C PHE A 222 14.52 0.42 -1.48
N ALA A 223 14.78 1.04 -0.33
CA ALA A 223 13.74 1.35 0.64
C ALA A 223 14.09 2.58 1.47
N ASN A 224 13.14 3.50 1.62
CA ASN A 224 13.27 4.63 2.52
C ASN A 224 11.89 5.17 2.93
N ARG A 225 11.89 6.13 3.86
CA ARG A 225 10.71 6.88 4.30
C ARG A 225 10.66 8.20 3.55
N LEU A 226 9.53 8.47 2.90
CA LEU A 226 9.20 9.79 2.40
C LEU A 226 8.28 10.47 3.41
N LYS A 227 8.65 11.67 3.86
CA LYS A 227 7.85 12.47 4.78
C LYS A 227 7.25 13.64 4.04
N LEU A 228 5.96 13.86 4.23
CA LEU A 228 5.21 14.95 3.62
C LEU A 228 4.38 15.63 4.70
N PRO A 229 4.24 16.97 4.70
CA PRO A 229 3.39 17.65 5.68
C PRO A 229 1.94 17.15 5.57
N LEU A 230 1.41 16.60 6.67
CA LEU A 230 0.10 15.94 6.68
C LEU A 230 -1.04 16.90 6.33
N ASP A 231 -0.98 18.14 6.80
CA ASP A 231 -1.96 19.18 6.48
C ASP A 231 -1.96 19.55 5.00
N SER A 232 -0.77 19.62 4.40
CA SER A 232 -0.59 19.87 2.96
C SER A 232 -1.15 18.73 2.12
N VAL A 233 -0.88 17.47 2.49
CA VAL A 233 -1.37 16.30 1.74
C VAL A 233 -2.88 16.13 1.91
N SER A 234 -3.36 16.06 3.15
CA SER A 234 -4.78 15.85 3.43
C SER A 234 -5.67 17.04 3.05
N GLY A 235 -5.10 18.24 2.95
CA GLY A 235 -5.84 19.49 2.80
C GLY A 235 -6.62 19.89 4.06
N ILE A 236 -6.31 19.30 5.22
CA ILE A 236 -6.94 19.58 6.51
C ILE A 236 -5.93 20.29 7.41
N ALA A 237 -6.06 21.61 7.55
CA ALA A 237 -5.09 22.45 8.25
C ALA A 237 -4.85 22.05 9.72
N GLN A 238 -5.82 21.40 10.36
CA GLN A 238 -5.77 20.94 11.75
C GLN A 238 -4.96 19.66 11.93
N LEU A 239 -4.74 18.87 10.87
CA LEU A 239 -3.92 17.67 10.91
C LEU A 239 -2.43 18.02 10.79
N LYS A 240 -1.82 18.42 11.91
CA LYS A 240 -0.39 18.72 11.98
C LYS A 240 0.47 17.45 12.05
N GLY A 241 1.72 17.56 11.62
CA GLY A 241 2.71 16.48 11.62
C GLY A 241 3.05 15.99 10.21
N ASP A 242 3.71 14.84 10.14
CA ASP A 242 4.14 14.24 8.87
C ASP A 242 3.25 13.05 8.49
N MET A 243 2.83 12.99 7.23
CA MET A 243 2.49 11.74 6.58
C MET A 243 3.80 11.03 6.20
N GLU A 244 4.02 9.84 6.74
CA GLU A 244 5.19 9.01 6.42
C GLU A 244 4.79 7.89 5.46
N LEU A 245 5.30 7.93 4.23
CA LEU A 245 5.18 6.82 3.28
C LEU A 245 6.42 5.93 3.39
N TRP A 246 6.22 4.62 3.50
CA TRP A 246 7.30 3.67 3.25
C TRP A 246 7.36 3.38 1.76
N ILE A 247 8.45 3.76 1.13
CA ILE A 247 8.66 3.60 -0.32
C ILE A 247 9.77 2.58 -0.53
N TYR A 248 9.55 1.59 -1.39
CA TYR A 248 10.51 0.53 -1.63
C TYR A 248 10.38 -0.11 -3.02
N SER A 249 11.45 -0.73 -3.48
CA SER A 249 11.43 -1.67 -4.60
C SER A 249 12.28 -2.89 -4.22
N ASN A 250 11.68 -4.08 -4.33
CA ASN A 250 12.36 -5.37 -4.19
C ASN A 250 12.61 -5.98 -5.59
N ASP A 251 13.21 -7.17 -5.66
CA ASP A 251 13.50 -7.81 -6.95
C ASP A 251 12.26 -8.16 -7.77
N GLN A 252 11.12 -8.39 -7.13
CA GLN A 252 9.87 -8.67 -7.83
C GLN A 252 9.28 -7.38 -8.42
N SER A 253 9.09 -6.35 -7.61
CA SER A 253 8.55 -5.05 -8.08
C SER A 253 9.46 -4.40 -9.11
N TRP A 254 10.78 -4.54 -8.96
CA TRP A 254 11.75 -4.04 -9.94
C TRP A 254 11.60 -4.71 -11.31
N ARG A 255 11.43 -6.03 -11.35
CA ARG A 255 11.16 -6.78 -12.60
C ARG A 255 9.82 -6.42 -13.23
N GLN A 256 8.88 -5.95 -12.42
CA GLN A 256 7.59 -5.44 -12.86
C GLN A 256 7.63 -3.95 -13.20
N ASP A 257 8.83 -3.36 -13.27
CA ASP A 257 9.04 -1.92 -13.47
C ASP A 257 8.16 -1.10 -12.52
N SER A 258 8.25 -1.35 -11.21
CA SER A 258 7.43 -0.65 -10.22
C SER A 258 8.16 -0.31 -8.92
N LEU A 259 7.71 0.81 -8.34
CA LEU A 259 7.97 1.23 -6.97
C LEU A 259 6.74 0.87 -6.14
N LEU A 260 6.94 0.28 -4.97
CA LEU A 260 5.86 0.02 -4.02
C LEU A 260 5.89 1.08 -2.94
N PHE A 261 4.71 1.47 -2.46
CA PHE A 261 4.62 2.32 -1.28
C PHE A 261 3.40 1.98 -0.43
N TYR A 262 3.46 2.31 0.86
CA TYR A 262 2.30 2.30 1.74
C TYR A 262 2.37 3.42 2.78
N ASN A 263 1.22 3.89 3.23
CA ASN A 263 1.14 4.91 4.28
C ASN A 263 1.37 4.30 5.66
N ARG A 264 2.27 4.93 6.43
CA ARG A 264 2.59 4.57 7.82
C ARG A 264 1.90 5.45 8.85
N THR A 265 1.40 6.59 8.42
CA THR A 265 0.64 7.49 9.27
C THR A 265 -0.82 7.08 9.20
N GLN A 266 -1.39 6.75 10.35
CA GLN A 266 -2.83 6.53 10.52
C GLN A 266 -3.38 7.64 11.40
N LEU A 267 -4.69 7.79 11.45
CA LEU A 267 -5.31 8.71 12.37
C LEU A 267 -6.00 7.94 13.47
N ALA A 268 -5.82 8.33 14.73
CA ALA A 268 -6.55 7.79 15.87
C ALA A 268 -7.46 8.86 16.47
N GLY A 269 -8.63 8.43 16.91
CA GLY A 269 -9.61 9.21 17.63
C GLY A 269 -10.40 8.33 18.59
N GLU A 270 -11.36 8.93 19.28
CA GLU A 270 -12.27 8.21 20.17
C GLU A 270 -13.71 8.59 19.80
N LEU A 271 -14.59 7.59 19.78
CA LEU A 271 -16.03 7.73 19.55
C LEU A 271 -16.76 7.44 20.86
N SER A 272 -17.80 8.20 21.16
CA SER A 272 -18.69 7.91 22.30
C SER A 272 -20.09 7.58 21.81
N VAL A 273 -20.59 6.38 22.09
CA VAL A 273 -21.95 5.92 21.71
C VAL A 273 -22.70 5.49 22.97
N LYS A 274 -23.80 6.17 23.30
CA LYS A 274 -24.58 5.96 24.54
C LYS A 274 -23.69 5.92 25.79
N GLY A 275 -22.73 6.84 25.88
CA GLY A 275 -21.80 6.97 27.01
C GLY A 275 -20.65 5.95 27.04
N LYS A 276 -20.63 4.94 26.16
CA LYS A 276 -19.47 4.05 26.01
C LYS A 276 -18.49 4.61 25.00
N ARG A 277 -17.21 4.55 25.34
CA ARG A 277 -16.09 5.02 24.51
C ARG A 277 -15.50 3.88 23.69
N TYR A 278 -15.09 4.19 22.47
CA TYR A 278 -14.47 3.27 21.53
C TYR A 278 -13.28 3.95 20.86
N ASN A 279 -12.14 3.25 20.76
CA ASN A 279 -11.04 3.75 19.94
C ASN A 279 -11.43 3.61 18.47
N ALA A 280 -11.17 4.64 17.67
CA ALA A 280 -11.38 4.61 16.25
C ALA A 280 -10.13 5.01 15.49
N TYR A 281 -9.98 4.42 14.31
CA TYR A 281 -8.81 4.59 13.47
C TYR A 281 -9.20 4.80 12.01
N LEU A 282 -8.53 5.73 11.35
CA LEU A 282 -8.61 5.95 9.91
C LEU A 282 -7.25 5.59 9.31
N ALA A 283 -7.26 4.82 8.22
CA ALA A 283 -6.04 4.40 7.55
C ALA A 283 -6.22 4.48 6.05
N ASP A 284 -5.42 5.36 5.44
CA ASP A 284 -5.32 5.56 4.01
C ASP A 284 -4.63 4.37 3.33
N ASN A 285 -5.43 3.39 2.96
CA ASN A 285 -5.01 2.04 2.54
C ASN A 285 -5.65 1.63 1.22
N LEU A 286 -6.78 2.25 0.84
CA LEU A 286 -7.53 1.90 -0.37
C LEU A 286 -6.92 2.58 -1.59
N VAL A 287 -6.70 3.89 -1.55
CA VAL A 287 -6.14 4.66 -2.67
C VAL A 287 -4.71 5.13 -2.39
N ILE A 288 -4.37 5.38 -1.13
CA ILE A 288 -3.08 5.98 -0.71
C ILE A 288 -2.88 7.34 -1.36
N ASP A 289 -3.89 8.19 -1.19
CA ASP A 289 -3.83 9.58 -1.59
C ASP A 289 -3.66 10.50 -0.37
N GLY A 290 -4.00 10.07 0.85
CA GLY A 290 -4.02 10.92 2.04
C GLY A 290 -5.36 11.61 2.27
N ASP A 291 -6.40 11.20 1.53
CA ASP A 291 -7.80 11.53 1.78
C ASP A 291 -8.49 10.41 2.57
N TYR A 292 -8.33 10.45 3.89
CA TYR A 292 -8.90 9.47 4.83
C TYR A 292 -10.44 9.35 4.81
N ARG A 293 -11.15 10.18 4.05
CA ARG A 293 -12.62 10.14 3.96
C ARG A 293 -13.12 8.97 3.09
N ASN A 294 -12.28 8.45 2.20
CA ASN A 294 -12.67 7.42 1.22
C ASN A 294 -12.29 5.99 1.65
N ASP A 295 -11.56 5.81 2.75
CA ASP A 295 -11.06 4.50 3.20
C ASP A 295 -11.95 3.76 4.19
N GLY A 296 -12.91 4.48 4.78
CA GLY A 296 -13.75 3.99 5.87
C GLY A 296 -13.12 4.17 7.25
N ILE A 297 -13.76 3.58 8.27
CA ILE A 297 -13.38 3.72 9.69
C ILE A 297 -13.20 2.35 10.32
N SER A 298 -12.20 2.20 11.18
CA SER A 298 -12.08 1.01 12.03
C SER A 298 -12.36 1.37 13.47
N ILE A 299 -13.10 0.52 14.18
CA ILE A 299 -13.54 0.77 15.56
C ILE A 299 -13.14 -0.45 16.39
N ASP A 300 -12.35 -0.23 17.44
CA ASP A 300 -11.97 -1.27 18.41
C ASP A 300 -13.15 -1.53 19.35
N ILE A 301 -13.98 -2.53 19.01
CA ILE A 301 -15.26 -2.78 19.68
C ILE A 301 -15.04 -3.57 20.97
N ASN A 302 -14.04 -4.47 20.95
CA ASN A 302 -13.72 -5.34 22.07
C ASN A 302 -12.75 -4.68 23.09
N GLY A 303 -12.10 -3.57 22.73
CA GLY A 303 -11.19 -2.82 23.59
C GLY A 303 -9.82 -3.47 23.77
N ASP A 304 -9.41 -4.38 22.88
CA ASP A 304 -8.14 -5.10 22.98
C ASP A 304 -6.94 -4.33 22.38
N GLY A 305 -7.20 -3.15 21.80
CA GLY A 305 -6.20 -2.28 21.21
C GLY A 305 -5.73 -2.72 19.82
N LYS A 306 -6.34 -3.76 19.24
CA LYS A 306 -6.15 -4.24 17.88
C LYS A 306 -7.45 -4.06 17.09
N ILE A 307 -7.34 -4.21 15.78
CA ILE A 307 -8.50 -4.12 14.87
C ILE A 307 -8.63 -5.44 14.13
N ASP A 308 -9.73 -6.14 14.37
CA ASP A 308 -10.16 -7.26 13.54
C ASP A 308 -10.69 -6.74 12.20
N ARG A 309 -9.93 -7.01 11.13
CA ARG A 309 -10.28 -6.57 9.77
C ARG A 309 -11.66 -7.07 9.28
N ARG A 310 -12.22 -8.12 9.87
CA ARG A 310 -13.49 -8.71 9.43
C ARG A 310 -14.70 -8.08 10.10
N SER A 311 -14.60 -7.76 11.39
CA SER A 311 -15.73 -7.29 12.20
C SER A 311 -15.60 -5.83 12.67
N GLU A 312 -14.40 -5.27 12.64
CA GLU A 312 -14.11 -3.95 13.22
C GLU A 312 -13.68 -2.92 12.18
N ARG A 313 -13.63 -3.31 10.90
CA ARG A 313 -13.39 -2.40 9.78
C ARG A 313 -14.66 -2.19 8.98
N LEU A 314 -15.06 -0.94 8.84
CA LEU A 314 -16.21 -0.49 8.07
C LEU A 314 -15.72 0.29 6.85
N SER A 315 -16.17 -0.14 5.68
CA SER A 315 -16.01 0.63 4.44
C SER A 315 -16.96 1.83 4.44
N PRO A 316 -16.75 2.85 3.60
CA PRO A 316 -17.72 3.92 3.44
C PRO A 316 -19.12 3.37 3.14
N GLY A 317 -20.12 3.77 3.94
CA GLY A 317 -21.51 3.30 3.82
C GLY A 317 -21.83 2.00 4.57
N ASP A 318 -20.83 1.27 5.08
CA ASP A 318 -21.08 0.10 5.93
C ASP A 318 -21.77 0.53 7.24
N GLN A 319 -22.58 -0.38 7.79
CA GLN A 319 -23.27 -0.19 9.05
C GLN A 319 -22.77 -1.17 10.11
N ILE A 320 -22.86 -0.76 11.37
CA ILE A 320 -22.48 -1.58 12.53
C ILE A 320 -23.46 -1.37 13.67
N THR A 321 -23.63 -2.39 14.51
CA THR A 321 -24.40 -2.25 15.75
C THR A 321 -23.46 -2.01 16.93
N LEU A 322 -23.52 -0.83 17.53
CA LEU A 322 -22.78 -0.46 18.75
C LEU A 322 -23.78 -0.17 19.87
N ASN A 323 -23.69 -0.88 21.00
CA ASN A 323 -24.61 -0.73 22.14
C ASN A 323 -26.10 -0.74 21.75
N GLY A 324 -26.47 -1.69 20.87
CA GLY A 324 -27.85 -1.87 20.40
C GLY A 324 -28.34 -0.78 19.44
N GLU A 325 -27.45 0.07 18.94
CA GLU A 325 -27.77 1.10 17.95
C GLU A 325 -27.08 0.78 16.63
N ARG A 326 -27.84 0.79 15.54
CA ARG A 326 -27.34 0.55 14.18
C ARG A 326 -26.89 1.89 13.60
N LEU A 327 -25.59 1.99 13.30
CA LEU A 327 -24.93 3.22 12.90
C LEU A 327 -24.19 3.02 11.57
N SER A 328 -24.28 4.00 10.68
CA SER A 328 -23.34 4.22 9.58
C SER A 328 -22.46 5.42 9.91
N PHE A 329 -21.25 5.46 9.35
CA PHE A 329 -20.32 6.56 9.58
C PHE A 329 -19.97 7.25 8.27
N THR A 330 -20.14 8.58 8.26
CA THR A 330 -19.69 9.45 7.18
C THR A 330 -18.53 10.29 7.68
N ILE A 331 -17.37 10.14 7.06
CA ILE A 331 -16.17 10.87 7.46
C ILE A 331 -16.15 12.22 6.73
N ILE A 332 -16.12 13.30 7.50
CA ILE A 332 -16.08 14.68 7.00
C ILE A 332 -14.79 15.37 7.43
N ARG A 333 -14.51 16.52 6.81
CA ARG A 333 -13.36 17.35 7.17
C ARG A 333 -13.49 17.91 8.59
#